data_AF-A0A820L8W3-F1
#
_entry.id   AF-A0A820L8W3-F1
#
_cell.length_a   1.000
_cell.length_b   1.000
_cell.length_c   1.000
_cell.angle_alpha   90.00
_cell.angle_beta   90.00
_cell.angle_gamma   90.00
#
_symmetry.space_group_name_H-M   'P 1'
#
loop_
_entity.id
_entity.type
_entity.pdbx_description
1 polymer ?
#
loop_
_entity_poly.entity_id
_entity_poly.type
_entity_poly.pdbx_seq_one_letter_code
_entity_poly.pdbx_strand_id
1 'polypeptide(L)'
;INTIDEYWYWLENSFVSNIRAQEWYNGDIPQYLNGFLNDKSNRLIGWATMRQLRIKSGLCSDRRVISICEDSYSLFNEETKLFQPGWTNETIEDEVYSSSIIKAFNYSTSDELDTYTYVGEFGRYRGGGYVYEFRGRLSDMKTNLSALHELDWIDEKTRAVFIQLTLYNPSVELLTSVTLLAEFLPTGGIYTTARFEPINFYSNLLFSFYF
;
A
#
# COMPACT_ATOMS: atom_id res chain seq x y z
N ILE A 1 -8.68 -13.25 -2.97
CA ILE A 1 -7.75 -12.60 -3.91
C ILE A 1 -6.57 -13.52 -4.02
N ASN A 2 -6.49 -14.25 -5.13
CA ASN A 2 -5.51 -15.34 -5.32
C ASN A 2 -4.50 -15.03 -6.43
N THR A 3 -4.78 -14.07 -7.30
CA THR A 3 -3.93 -13.66 -8.44
C THR A 3 -3.69 -12.15 -8.45
N ILE A 4 -2.64 -11.72 -9.17
CA ILE A 4 -2.27 -10.30 -9.30
C ILE A 4 -3.42 -9.50 -9.91
N ASP A 5 -4.05 -10.02 -10.96
CA ASP A 5 -5.19 -9.38 -11.62
C ASP A 5 -6.39 -9.20 -10.68
N GLU A 6 -6.69 -10.21 -9.84
CA GLU A 6 -7.74 -10.09 -8.83
C GLU A 6 -7.41 -9.02 -7.78
N TYR A 7 -6.12 -8.87 -7.43
CA TYR A 7 -5.66 -7.86 -6.48
C TYR A 7 -5.79 -6.45 -7.06
N TRP A 8 -5.40 -6.24 -8.31
CA TRP A 8 -5.62 -4.99 -9.03
C TRP A 8 -7.11 -4.67 -9.20
N TYR A 9 -7.91 -5.66 -9.58
CA TYR A 9 -9.36 -5.50 -9.68
C TYR A 9 -9.96 -5.03 -8.35
N TRP A 10 -9.54 -5.62 -7.23
CA TRP A 10 -9.95 -5.18 -5.90
C TRP A 10 -9.47 -3.75 -5.58
N LEU A 11 -8.22 -3.40 -5.90
CA LEU A 11 -7.68 -2.06 -5.69
C LEU A 11 -8.50 -0.97 -6.43
N GLU A 12 -8.73 -1.18 -7.72
CA GLU A 12 -9.36 -0.19 -8.62
C GLU A 12 -10.86 -0.06 -8.43
N ASN A 13 -11.55 -1.16 -8.11
CA ASN A 13 -13.01 -1.18 -8.03
C ASN A 13 -13.52 -1.04 -6.59
N SER A 14 -12.87 -1.73 -5.64
CA SER A 14 -13.33 -1.80 -4.25
C SER A 14 -12.57 -0.86 -3.35
N PHE A 15 -11.25 -0.99 -3.23
CA PHE A 15 -10.46 -0.26 -2.24
C PHE A 15 -10.53 1.25 -2.48
N VAL A 16 -10.17 1.71 -3.69
CA VAL A 16 -10.07 3.15 -3.99
C VAL A 16 -11.42 3.87 -3.87
N SER A 17 -12.52 3.20 -4.23
CA SER A 17 -13.87 3.77 -4.07
C SER A 17 -14.29 3.89 -2.60
N ASN A 18 -13.71 3.09 -1.69
CA ASN A 18 -14.05 3.10 -0.28
C ASN A 18 -13.19 4.05 0.58
N ILE A 19 -12.03 4.51 0.09
CA ILE A 19 -11.18 5.48 0.82
C ILE A 19 -11.73 6.90 0.88
N ARG A 20 -12.84 7.19 0.17
CA ARG A 20 -13.53 8.47 0.16
C ARG A 20 -15.05 8.26 0.25
N ALA A 21 -15.73 9.13 0.98
CA ALA A 21 -17.18 9.19 1.02
C ALA A 21 -17.76 9.41 -0.39
N GLN A 22 -18.59 8.48 -0.84
CA GLN A 22 -19.35 8.60 -2.08
C GLN A 22 -20.73 9.22 -1.83
N GLU A 23 -21.45 9.48 -2.92
CA GLU A 23 -22.85 9.90 -2.92
C GLU A 23 -23.73 9.00 -2.03
N TRP A 24 -24.76 9.62 -1.47
CA TRP A 24 -25.80 8.91 -0.72
C TRP A 24 -26.65 8.06 -1.66
N TYR A 25 -27.45 7.16 -1.07
CA TYR A 25 -28.35 6.28 -1.83
C TYR A 25 -29.39 7.04 -2.69
N ASN A 26 -29.66 8.30 -2.36
CA ASN A 26 -30.57 9.19 -3.07
C ASN A 26 -29.85 10.10 -4.09
N GLY A 27 -28.54 9.92 -4.32
CA GLY A 27 -27.73 10.74 -5.23
C GLY A 27 -27.24 12.06 -4.63
N ASP A 28 -27.51 12.33 -3.36
CA ASP A 28 -27.02 13.55 -2.72
C ASP A 28 -25.51 13.48 -2.47
N ILE A 29 -24.85 14.63 -2.63
CA ILE A 29 -23.43 14.80 -2.34
C ILE A 29 -23.22 14.71 -0.82
N PRO A 30 -22.20 13.98 -0.33
CA PRO A 30 -21.91 13.86 1.09
C PRO A 30 -21.25 15.14 1.65
N GLN A 31 -22.07 16.18 1.87
CA GLN A 31 -21.60 17.45 2.42
C GLN A 31 -20.94 17.27 3.79
N TYR A 32 -19.86 18.00 4.04
CA TYR A 32 -19.07 17.98 5.29
C TYR A 32 -18.37 16.65 5.62
N LEU A 33 -18.44 15.65 4.74
CA LEU A 33 -17.76 14.35 4.92
C LEU A 33 -16.42 14.27 4.16
N ASN A 34 -15.80 15.42 3.92
CA ASN A 34 -14.47 15.49 3.31
C ASN A 34 -13.44 14.74 4.18
N GLY A 35 -12.80 13.75 3.59
CA GLY A 35 -11.84 12.90 4.28
C GLY A 35 -12.44 11.73 5.04
N PHE A 36 -13.76 11.54 5.03
CA PHE A 36 -14.38 10.31 5.53
C PHE A 36 -14.26 9.18 4.51
N LEU A 37 -14.24 7.95 5.00
CA LEU A 37 -14.41 6.76 4.19
C LEU A 37 -15.85 6.66 3.66
N ASN A 38 -16.06 5.72 2.74
CA ASN A 38 -17.39 5.43 2.21
C ASN A 38 -18.36 4.77 3.21
N ASP A 39 -17.94 4.55 4.46
CA ASP A 39 -18.84 4.20 5.57
C ASP A 39 -19.49 5.44 6.22
N LYS A 40 -19.07 6.64 5.81
CA LYS A 40 -19.55 7.95 6.31
C LYS A 40 -19.40 8.12 7.83
N SER A 41 -18.59 7.28 8.47
CA SER A 41 -18.45 7.20 9.93
C SER A 41 -16.99 7.35 10.35
N ASN A 42 -16.06 6.71 9.64
CA ASN A 42 -14.64 6.78 9.94
C ASN A 42 -13.96 7.85 9.07
N ARG A 43 -13.21 8.74 9.71
CA ARG A 43 -12.39 9.75 9.05
C ARG A 43 -10.99 9.23 8.81
N LEU A 44 -10.51 9.29 7.57
CA LEU A 44 -9.12 9.03 7.22
C LEU A 44 -8.25 10.19 7.71
N ILE A 45 -7.26 9.87 8.55
CA ILE A 45 -6.26 10.83 9.01
C ILE A 45 -5.08 10.80 8.04
N GLY A 46 -4.82 11.93 7.36
CA GLY A 46 -3.82 12.01 6.30
C GLY A 46 -4.30 11.35 5.01
N TRP A 47 -3.56 10.34 4.55
CA TRP A 47 -3.87 9.55 3.36
C TRP A 47 -3.48 8.09 3.61
N ALA A 48 -4.06 7.19 2.82
CA ALA A 48 -3.59 5.81 2.78
C ALA A 48 -2.27 5.74 2.01
N THR A 49 -1.39 4.81 2.37
CA THR A 49 -0.15 4.52 1.64
C THR A 49 -0.17 3.08 1.17
N MET A 50 0.32 2.85 -0.04
CA MET A 50 0.56 1.53 -0.62
C MET A 50 2.07 1.35 -0.77
N ARG A 51 2.66 0.45 0.01
CA ARG A 51 4.09 0.17 0.03
C ARG A 51 4.38 -1.23 -0.46
N GLN A 52 5.33 -1.37 -1.37
CA GLN A 52 5.73 -2.63 -1.96
C GLN A 52 7.16 -2.99 -1.59
N LEU A 53 7.38 -4.27 -1.30
CA LEU A 53 8.70 -4.90 -1.33
C LEU A 53 8.78 -5.89 -2.49
N ARG A 54 9.91 -5.86 -3.18
CA ARG A 54 10.23 -6.72 -4.33
C ARG A 54 11.66 -7.24 -4.22
N ILE A 55 11.95 -8.29 -4.97
CA ILE A 55 13.28 -8.92 -5.01
C ILE A 55 14.08 -8.49 -6.26
N LYS A 56 15.40 -8.62 -6.16
CA LYS A 56 16.32 -8.39 -7.28
C LYS A 56 16.07 -9.40 -8.40
N SER A 57 16.31 -8.97 -9.64
CA SER A 57 16.21 -9.85 -10.80
C SER A 57 17.39 -10.82 -10.90
N GLY A 58 17.14 -12.02 -11.43
CA GLY A 58 18.22 -12.96 -11.84
C GLY A 58 18.83 -13.79 -10.71
N LEU A 59 18.07 -14.02 -9.63
CA LEU A 59 18.55 -14.80 -8.48
C LEU A 59 18.68 -16.31 -8.77
N CYS A 60 17.98 -16.82 -9.79
CA CYS A 60 18.06 -18.22 -10.17
C CYS A 60 19.19 -18.52 -11.16
N SER A 61 19.99 -19.54 -10.84
CA SER A 61 21.22 -19.89 -11.55
C SER A 61 21.00 -20.59 -12.90
N ASP A 62 19.83 -21.20 -13.13
CA ASP A 62 19.57 -21.96 -14.37
C ASP A 62 18.23 -21.61 -15.03
N ARG A 63 18.24 -20.55 -15.84
CA ARG A 63 17.11 -20.12 -16.68
C ARG A 63 16.90 -20.99 -17.94
N ARG A 64 17.73 -22.02 -18.17
CA ARG A 64 17.65 -22.84 -19.39
C ARG A 64 16.53 -23.87 -19.34
N VAL A 65 16.10 -24.26 -18.14
CA VAL A 65 15.06 -25.29 -17.91
C VAL A 65 13.75 -24.68 -17.40
N ILE A 66 13.83 -23.56 -16.67
CA ILE A 66 12.66 -22.89 -16.07
C ILE A 66 12.72 -21.41 -16.43
N SER A 67 11.68 -20.92 -17.12
CA SER A 67 11.58 -19.51 -17.53
C SER A 67 11.24 -18.56 -16.38
N ILE A 68 10.49 -19.05 -15.37
CA ILE A 68 10.05 -18.27 -14.21
C ILE A 68 10.63 -18.90 -12.96
N CYS A 69 11.64 -18.26 -12.38
CA CYS A 69 12.24 -18.68 -11.14
C CYS A 69 12.51 -17.43 -10.32
N GLU A 70 11.55 -17.13 -9.46
CA GLU A 70 11.60 -15.97 -8.58
C GLU A 70 11.70 -16.50 -7.14
N ASP A 71 12.72 -16.06 -6.39
CA ASP A 71 13.05 -16.63 -5.08
C ASP A 71 12.14 -16.11 -3.96
N SER A 72 12.13 -16.73 -2.80
CA SER A 72 11.47 -16.19 -1.61
C SER A 72 12.09 -14.86 -1.18
N TYR A 73 11.32 -14.02 -0.48
CA TYR A 73 11.88 -12.78 0.07
C TYR A 73 12.95 -13.10 1.13
N SER A 74 14.08 -12.38 1.06
CA SER A 74 15.09 -12.33 2.10
C SER A 74 15.67 -10.93 2.20
N LEU A 75 16.27 -10.61 3.35
CA LEU A 75 16.92 -9.32 3.58
C LEU A 75 18.13 -9.06 2.66
N PHE A 76 18.66 -10.10 2.00
CA PHE A 76 19.83 -10.01 1.13
C PHE A 76 19.45 -9.82 -0.34
N ASN A 77 18.27 -10.30 -0.74
CA ASN A 77 17.79 -10.26 -2.12
C ASN A 77 16.72 -9.18 -2.37
N GLU A 78 16.38 -8.38 -1.37
CA GLU A 78 15.51 -7.21 -1.51
C GLU A 78 16.08 -6.21 -2.53
N GLU A 79 15.24 -5.76 -3.46
CA GLU A 79 15.60 -4.75 -4.44
C GLU A 79 15.46 -3.35 -3.83
N THR A 80 16.51 -2.54 -3.98
CA THR A 80 16.62 -1.21 -3.38
C THR A 80 17.08 -0.15 -4.38
N LYS A 81 17.17 -0.51 -5.68
CA LYS A 81 17.55 0.44 -6.72
C LYS A 81 16.44 1.43 -7.01
N LEU A 82 16.84 2.58 -7.51
CA LEU A 82 15.91 3.55 -8.07
C LEU A 82 15.55 3.11 -9.49
N PHE A 83 14.25 3.07 -9.80
CA PHE A 83 13.74 2.75 -11.12
C PHE A 83 12.92 3.91 -11.68
N GLN A 84 12.82 3.93 -13.00
CA GLN A 84 11.84 4.72 -13.71
C GLN A 84 10.52 3.92 -13.83
N PRO A 85 9.40 4.60 -14.11
CA PRO A 85 8.11 3.95 -14.37
C PRO A 85 8.24 2.72 -15.29
N GLY A 86 7.64 1.61 -14.86
CA GLY A 86 7.73 0.31 -15.55
C GLY A 86 8.94 -0.55 -15.17
N TRP A 87 9.57 -0.29 -14.02
CA TRP A 87 10.77 -1.02 -13.55
C TRP A 87 11.95 -0.98 -14.51
N THR A 88 12.13 0.15 -15.20
CA THR A 88 13.20 0.37 -16.18
C THR A 88 14.31 1.25 -15.61
N ASN A 89 15.51 1.15 -16.20
CA ASN A 89 16.63 2.04 -15.87
C ASN A 89 16.79 3.18 -16.91
N GLU A 90 15.91 3.22 -17.91
CA GLU A 90 15.99 4.18 -19.01
C GLU A 90 15.39 5.50 -18.55
N THR A 91 16.11 6.61 -18.78
CA THR A 91 15.59 7.94 -18.47
C THR A 91 14.38 8.24 -19.35
N ILE A 92 13.20 8.32 -18.73
CA ILE A 92 11.97 8.75 -19.38
C ILE A 92 11.93 10.29 -19.33
N GLU A 93 11.35 10.93 -20.34
CA GLU A 93 11.08 12.37 -20.28
C GLU A 93 10.10 12.67 -19.13
N ASP A 94 10.49 13.61 -18.24
CA ASP A 94 9.79 13.92 -16.99
C ASP A 94 8.31 14.35 -17.16
N GLU A 95 7.86 14.65 -18.39
CA GLU A 95 6.50 15.13 -18.68
C GLU A 95 5.44 14.03 -18.87
N VAL A 96 5.83 12.75 -18.98
CA VAL A 96 4.89 11.68 -19.34
C VAL A 96 4.02 11.23 -18.16
N TYR A 97 4.56 11.23 -16.93
CA TYR A 97 3.88 10.69 -15.75
C TYR A 97 3.76 11.71 -14.62
N SER A 98 2.73 11.54 -13.78
CA SER A 98 2.58 12.38 -12.60
C SER A 98 3.74 12.17 -11.61
N SER A 99 4.10 13.21 -10.88
CA SER A 99 5.17 13.12 -9.86
C SER A 99 4.90 12.07 -8.78
N SER A 100 3.63 11.71 -8.56
CA SER A 100 3.23 10.66 -7.61
C SER A 100 3.56 9.26 -8.16
N ILE A 101 3.41 9.05 -9.47
CA ILE A 101 3.78 7.79 -10.13
C ILE A 101 5.30 7.65 -10.14
N ILE A 102 6.04 8.68 -10.55
CA ILE A 102 7.51 8.64 -10.59
C ILE A 102 8.08 8.29 -9.22
N LYS A 103 7.58 8.94 -8.15
CA LYS A 103 7.98 8.62 -6.77
C LYS A 103 7.67 7.17 -6.36
N ALA A 104 6.63 6.56 -6.91
CA ALA A 104 6.28 5.18 -6.59
C ALA A 104 7.28 4.14 -7.10
N PHE A 105 8.17 4.50 -8.04
CA PHE A 105 9.27 3.64 -8.52
C PHE A 105 10.61 3.97 -7.85
N ASN A 106 10.64 4.96 -6.95
CA ASN A 106 11.81 5.27 -6.14
C ASN A 106 11.77 4.49 -4.83
N TYR A 107 12.87 3.81 -4.51
CA TYR A 107 12.99 3.11 -3.24
C TYR A 107 13.17 4.10 -2.09
N SER A 108 12.37 3.97 -1.04
CA SER A 108 12.50 4.72 0.21
C SER A 108 12.97 3.82 1.33
N THR A 109 13.86 4.34 2.17
CA THR A 109 14.43 3.61 3.30
C THR A 109 13.46 3.54 4.49
N SER A 110 13.73 2.63 5.44
CA SER A 110 12.92 2.50 6.65
C SER A 110 12.86 3.79 7.47
N ASP A 111 13.98 4.53 7.51
CA ASP A 111 14.12 5.77 8.28
C ASP A 111 13.36 6.92 7.60
N GLU A 112 13.37 7.01 6.27
CA GLU A 112 12.60 8.03 5.53
C GLU A 112 11.09 7.82 5.66
N LEU A 113 10.66 6.56 5.81
CA LEU A 113 9.25 6.19 5.94
C LEU A 113 8.78 6.14 7.41
N ASP A 114 9.68 6.28 8.38
CA ASP A 114 9.39 6.06 9.81
C ASP A 114 8.68 4.71 10.08
N THR A 115 9.12 3.67 9.38
CA THR A 115 8.52 2.32 9.46
C THR A 115 9.46 1.31 10.11
N TYR A 116 8.87 0.21 10.59
CA TYR A 116 9.60 -0.88 11.23
C TYR A 116 9.41 -2.20 10.48
N THR A 117 10.22 -3.20 10.84
CA THR A 117 10.14 -4.55 10.24
C THR A 117 8.82 -5.22 10.61
N TYR A 118 8.08 -5.69 9.61
CA TYR A 118 6.81 -6.39 9.80
C TYR A 118 6.98 -7.90 9.64
N VAL A 119 6.41 -8.67 10.56
CA VAL A 119 6.40 -10.14 10.48
C VAL A 119 5.05 -10.59 9.92
N GLY A 120 5.06 -11.07 8.68
CA GLY A 120 3.92 -11.71 8.02
C GLY A 120 3.87 -13.21 8.29
N GLU A 121 3.00 -13.91 7.57
CA GLU A 121 2.86 -15.36 7.69
C GLU A 121 4.02 -16.08 6.97
N PHE A 122 4.44 -15.56 5.81
CA PHE A 122 5.42 -16.18 4.93
C PHE A 122 6.77 -15.46 4.89
N GLY A 123 6.87 -14.25 5.47
CA GLY A 123 8.09 -13.47 5.43
C GLY A 123 8.25 -12.48 6.58
N ARG A 124 9.49 -12.03 6.77
CA ARG A 124 9.82 -10.87 7.62
C ARG A 124 10.28 -9.74 6.72
N TYR A 125 9.48 -8.70 6.62
CA TYR A 125 9.66 -7.62 5.66
C TYR A 125 10.26 -6.39 6.32
N ARG A 126 11.26 -5.76 5.68
CA ARG A 126 11.81 -4.48 6.15
C ARG A 126 10.77 -3.35 6.08
N GLY A 127 11.07 -2.25 6.76
CA GLY A 127 10.23 -1.05 6.72
C GLY A 127 10.34 -0.28 5.40
N GLY A 128 11.46 -0.39 4.70
CA GLY A 128 11.66 0.25 3.38
C GLY A 128 10.74 -0.29 2.29
N GLY A 129 10.87 0.28 1.10
CA GLY A 129 10.18 -0.19 -0.10
C GLY A 129 9.81 0.93 -1.07
N TYR A 130 9.04 0.56 -2.08
CA TYR A 130 8.49 1.45 -3.10
C TYR A 130 7.11 1.92 -2.66
N VAL A 131 6.82 3.21 -2.66
CA VAL A 131 5.61 3.75 -2.02
C VAL A 131 4.79 4.61 -2.97
N TYR A 132 3.51 4.27 -3.09
CA TYR A 132 2.49 5.12 -3.68
C TYR A 132 1.54 5.66 -2.60
N GLU A 133 1.21 6.94 -2.69
CA GLU A 133 0.35 7.61 -1.70
C GLU A 133 -1.01 7.97 -2.31
N PHE A 134 -2.10 7.59 -1.63
CA PHE A 134 -3.47 7.90 -2.05
C PHE A 134 -3.85 9.35 -1.70
N ARG A 135 -3.21 10.31 -2.36
CA ARG A 135 -3.43 11.75 -2.18
C ARG A 135 -4.34 12.33 -3.25
N GLY A 136 -5.00 13.43 -2.92
CA GLY A 136 -5.81 14.21 -3.87
C GLY A 136 -7.25 13.72 -4.03
N ARG A 137 -7.81 13.93 -5.23
CA ARG A 137 -9.19 13.60 -5.58
C ARG A 137 -9.31 12.13 -5.96
N LEU A 138 -10.52 11.59 -5.82
CA LEU A 138 -10.81 10.20 -6.17
C LEU A 138 -10.55 9.90 -7.65
N SER A 139 -10.87 10.83 -8.54
CA SER A 139 -10.58 10.73 -9.98
C SER A 139 -9.09 10.49 -10.22
N ASP A 140 -8.25 11.33 -9.61
CA ASP A 140 -6.80 11.34 -9.84
C ASP A 140 -6.18 10.05 -9.28
N MET A 141 -6.67 9.60 -8.12
CA MET A 141 -6.26 8.32 -7.53
C MET A 141 -6.61 7.12 -8.42
N LYS A 142 -7.80 7.13 -9.03
CA LYS A 142 -8.21 6.07 -9.98
C LYS A 142 -7.33 6.08 -11.24
N THR A 143 -7.12 7.24 -11.85
CA THR A 143 -6.25 7.37 -13.03
C THR A 143 -4.82 6.92 -12.75
N ASN A 144 -4.26 7.35 -11.61
CA ASN A 144 -2.91 6.93 -11.22
C ASN A 144 -2.83 5.43 -10.91
N LEU A 145 -3.86 4.83 -10.30
CA LEU A 145 -3.89 3.38 -10.07
C LEU A 145 -3.88 2.60 -11.39
N SER A 146 -4.70 3.01 -12.35
CA SER A 146 -4.72 2.36 -13.67
C SER A 146 -3.39 2.52 -14.41
N ALA A 147 -2.74 3.68 -14.31
CA ALA A 147 -1.39 3.85 -14.84
C ALA A 147 -0.37 2.93 -14.13
N LEU A 148 -0.43 2.77 -12.81
CA LEU A 148 0.44 1.85 -12.08
C LEU A 148 0.18 0.38 -12.45
N HIS A 149 -1.06 0.03 -12.75
CA HIS A 149 -1.44 -1.29 -13.23
C HIS A 149 -0.86 -1.56 -14.63
N GLU A 150 -0.99 -0.59 -15.56
CA GLU A 150 -0.39 -0.67 -16.91
C GLU A 150 1.14 -0.72 -16.89
N LEU A 151 1.76 -0.14 -15.88
CA LEU A 151 3.22 -0.13 -15.67
C LEU A 151 3.73 -1.35 -14.89
N ASP A 152 2.89 -2.36 -14.66
CA ASP A 152 3.21 -3.57 -13.91
C ASP A 152 3.85 -3.25 -12.54
N TRP A 153 3.33 -2.24 -11.82
CA TRP A 153 3.90 -1.86 -10.53
C TRP A 153 3.91 -3.05 -9.56
N ILE A 154 2.90 -3.92 -9.61
CA ILE A 154 2.91 -5.23 -8.94
C ILE A 154 3.15 -6.29 -10.00
N ASP A 155 4.27 -7.01 -9.88
CA ASP A 155 4.71 -8.03 -10.83
C ASP A 155 5.11 -9.34 -10.12
N GLU A 156 5.60 -10.33 -10.87
CA GLU A 156 6.05 -11.63 -10.33
C GLU A 156 7.21 -11.52 -9.31
N LYS A 157 7.90 -10.37 -9.25
CA LYS A 157 9.01 -10.10 -8.31
C LYS A 157 8.54 -9.42 -7.04
N THR A 158 7.30 -8.91 -7.02
CA THR A 158 6.68 -8.42 -5.79
C THR A 158 6.58 -9.55 -4.77
N ARG A 159 6.85 -9.25 -3.51
CA ARG A 159 6.77 -10.23 -2.40
C ARG A 159 5.82 -9.81 -1.30
N ALA A 160 5.67 -8.52 -1.09
CA ALA A 160 4.66 -8.00 -0.19
C ALA A 160 4.17 -6.64 -0.67
N VAL A 161 2.86 -6.43 -0.54
CA VAL A 161 2.23 -5.12 -0.65
C VAL A 161 1.49 -4.83 0.65
N PHE A 162 1.86 -3.73 1.27
CA PHE A 162 1.24 -3.16 2.44
C PHE A 162 0.33 -2.02 2.03
N ILE A 163 -0.89 -2.01 2.54
CA ILE A 163 -1.74 -0.83 2.51
C ILE A 163 -1.97 -0.41 3.95
N GLN A 164 -1.53 0.80 4.28
CA GLN A 164 -1.58 1.33 5.64
C GLN A 164 -2.39 2.62 5.66
N LEU A 165 -3.28 2.72 6.64
CA LEU A 165 -4.12 3.89 6.82
C LEU A 165 -4.54 4.02 8.28
N THR A 166 -4.72 5.26 8.71
CA THR A 166 -5.13 5.59 10.08
C THR A 166 -6.52 6.19 10.04
N LEU A 167 -7.45 5.61 10.80
CA LEU A 167 -8.84 6.02 10.88
C LEU A 167 -9.14 6.62 12.24
N TYR A 168 -10.00 7.62 12.26
CA TYR A 168 -10.57 8.17 13.48
C TYR A 168 -12.10 8.10 13.40
N ASN A 169 -12.71 7.47 14.40
CA ASN A 169 -14.15 7.46 14.54
C ASN A 169 -14.58 8.54 15.55
N PRO A 170 -15.23 9.63 15.12
CA PRO A 170 -15.67 10.69 16.02
C PRO A 170 -16.84 10.28 16.92
N SER A 171 -17.63 9.26 16.57
CA SER A 171 -18.78 8.83 17.37
C SER A 171 -18.39 8.04 18.61
N VAL A 172 -17.28 7.31 18.54
CA VAL A 172 -16.72 6.53 19.67
C VAL A 172 -15.34 7.02 20.12
N GLU A 173 -14.88 8.15 19.56
CA GLU A 173 -13.60 8.80 19.85
C GLU A 173 -12.38 7.86 19.78
N LEU A 174 -12.39 6.95 18.82
CA LEU A 174 -11.40 5.88 18.71
C LEU A 174 -10.52 6.07 17.47
N LEU A 175 -9.21 6.03 17.65
CA LEU A 175 -8.26 5.94 16.54
C LEU A 175 -8.07 4.46 16.21
N THR A 176 -7.92 4.10 14.94
CA THR A 176 -7.63 2.73 14.51
C THR A 176 -6.53 2.76 13.46
N SER A 177 -5.44 2.05 13.73
CA SER A 177 -4.42 1.77 12.72
C SER A 177 -4.84 0.54 11.93
N VAL A 178 -4.85 0.65 10.60
CA VAL A 178 -5.22 -0.43 9.68
C VAL A 178 -4.01 -0.79 8.85
N THR A 179 -3.66 -2.08 8.85
CA THR A 179 -2.63 -2.65 7.97
C THR A 179 -3.24 -3.81 7.21
N LEU A 180 -3.30 -3.67 5.89
CA LEU A 180 -3.64 -4.75 4.97
C LEU A 180 -2.33 -5.23 4.33
N LEU A 181 -2.05 -6.51 4.41
CA LEU A 181 -0.87 -7.14 3.84
C LEU A 181 -1.31 -8.16 2.79
N ALA A 182 -0.75 -8.05 1.60
CA ALA A 182 -0.78 -9.11 0.58
C ALA A 182 0.63 -9.64 0.38
N GLU A 183 0.86 -10.91 0.73
CA GLU A 183 2.10 -11.64 0.52
C GLU A 183 2.01 -12.40 -0.81
N PHE A 184 2.96 -12.14 -1.71
CA PHE A 184 3.02 -12.75 -3.04
C PHE A 184 4.04 -13.88 -2.98
N LEU A 185 3.55 -15.12 -3.10
CA LEU A 185 4.35 -16.31 -2.94
C LEU A 185 5.14 -16.60 -4.22
N PRO A 186 6.37 -17.15 -4.11
CA PRO A 186 7.14 -17.63 -5.27
C PRO A 186 6.41 -18.62 -6.17
N THR A 187 5.41 -19.32 -5.63
CA THR A 187 4.56 -20.26 -6.36
C THR A 187 3.46 -19.59 -7.19
N GLY A 188 3.38 -18.25 -7.17
CA GLY A 188 2.39 -17.45 -7.92
C GLY A 188 1.08 -17.16 -7.19
N GLY A 189 0.90 -17.70 -5.97
CA GLY A 189 -0.29 -17.43 -5.15
C GLY A 189 -0.17 -16.15 -4.32
N ILE A 190 -1.30 -15.57 -3.95
CA ILE A 190 -1.37 -14.42 -3.03
C ILE A 190 -2.03 -14.84 -1.71
N TYR A 191 -1.42 -14.45 -0.60
CA TYR A 191 -1.97 -14.60 0.73
C TYR A 191 -2.25 -13.24 1.36
N THR A 192 -3.50 -12.97 1.73
CA THR A 192 -3.91 -11.66 2.27
C THR A 192 -4.25 -11.73 3.75
N THR A 193 -3.70 -10.82 4.54
CA THR A 193 -3.98 -10.64 5.97
C THR A 193 -4.42 -9.21 6.26
N ALA A 194 -5.40 -9.03 7.13
CA ALA A 194 -5.84 -7.72 7.60
C ALA A 194 -5.67 -7.60 9.11
N ARG A 195 -5.07 -6.50 9.57
CA ARG A 195 -4.86 -6.19 10.98
C ARG A 195 -5.45 -4.82 11.29
N PHE A 196 -6.32 -4.78 12.30
CA PHE A 196 -6.98 -3.58 12.80
C PHE A 196 -6.60 -3.39 14.25
N GLU A 197 -5.99 -2.25 14.57
CA GLU A 197 -5.48 -1.94 15.91
C GLU A 197 -6.15 -0.67 16.43
N PRO A 198 -7.24 -0.81 17.20
CA PRO A 198 -7.88 0.32 17.85
C PRO A 198 -6.99 0.85 18.99
N ILE A 199 -6.77 2.16 19.01
CA ILE A 199 -5.97 2.90 19.98
C ILE A 199 -6.90 3.93 20.63
N ASN A 200 -7.05 3.84 21.94
CA ASN A 200 -7.78 4.83 22.72
C ASN A 200 -6.80 5.88 23.27
N PHE A 201 -6.96 7.14 22.87
CA PHE A 201 -6.14 8.25 23.40
C PHE A 201 -6.55 8.67 24.82
N TYR A 202 -7.79 8.39 25.23
CA TYR A 202 -8.29 8.73 26.55
C TYR A 202 -7.99 7.60 27.54
N SER A 203 -6.71 7.32 27.78
CA SER A 203 -6.35 6.92 29.14
C SER A 203 -6.36 8.21 29.95
N ASN A 204 -7.38 8.40 30.79
CA ASN A 204 -7.27 9.36 31.88
C ASN A 204 -5.97 9.06 32.61
N LEU A 205 -4.94 9.91 32.43
CA LEU A 205 -3.84 10.01 33.38
C LEU A 205 -4.41 10.63 34.66
N LEU A 206 -5.28 9.90 35.36
CA LEU A 206 -5.50 10.07 36.78
C LEU A 206 -4.30 9.44 37.52
N PHE A 207 -3.09 9.90 37.19
CA PHE A 207 -2.04 9.89 38.19
C PHE A 207 -2.38 11.02 39.16
N SER A 208 -3.17 10.67 40.18
CA SER A 208 -3.21 11.46 41.40
C SER A 208 -1.78 11.58 41.91
N PHE A 209 -1.16 12.73 41.70
CA PHE A 209 -0.02 13.12 42.52
C PHE A 209 -0.58 13.49 43.89
N TYR A 210 -0.69 12.49 44.77
CA TYR A 210 -0.66 12.75 46.20
C TYR A 210 0.79 13.00 46.58
N PHE A 211 1.12 14.26 46.88
CA PHE A 211 2.18 14.67 47.78
C PHE A 211 1.59 15.66 48.78
#